data_AF-A0A6S6TVF8-F1
#
_entry.id   AF-A0A6S6TVF8-F1
#
_cell.length_a   1.000
_cell.length_b   1.000
_cell.length_c   1.000
_cell.angle_alpha   90.00
_cell.angle_beta   90.00
_cell.angle_gamma   90.00
#
_symmetry.space_group_name_H-M   'P 1'
#
loop_
_entity.id
_entity.type
_entity.pdbx_description
1 polymer ?
#
loop_
_entity_poly.entity_id
_entity_poly.type
_entity_poly.pdbx_seq_one_letter_code
_entity_poly.pdbx_strand_id
1 'polypeptide(L)' 'MTGHCDIGLIGLAVMGQNLILNMNDHGYKVAAYNR' A
#
# COMPACT_ATOMS: atom_id res chain seq x y z
N MET A 1 -9.68 -15.65 -4.57
CA MET A 1 -9.67 -14.38 -5.33
C MET A 1 -8.28 -13.77 -5.18
N THR A 2 -7.43 -13.89 -6.20
CA THR A 2 -6.15 -13.17 -6.23
C THR A 2 -6.45 -11.70 -6.51
N GLY A 3 -6.37 -10.84 -5.50
CA GLY A 3 -6.51 -9.41 -5.67
C GLY A 3 -5.30 -8.87 -6.42
N HIS A 4 -5.49 -8.34 -7.63
CA HIS A 4 -4.45 -7.59 -8.31
C HIS A 4 -4.26 -6.26 -7.59
N CYS A 5 -3.03 -6.04 -7.12
CA CYS A 5 -2.56 -4.78 -6.58
C CYS A 5 -1.46 -4.25 -7.49
N ASP A 6 -1.43 -2.94 -7.68
CA ASP A 6 -0.47 -2.25 -8.55
C ASP A 6 0.88 -2.09 -7.86
N ILE A 7 0.89 -2.00 -6.53
CA ILE A 7 2.08 -1.70 -5.72
C ILE A 7 2.10 -2.61 -4.49
N GLY A 8 3.27 -3.20 -4.19
CA GLY A 8 3.51 -3.96 -2.96
C GLY A 8 4.42 -3.19 -2.02
N LEU A 9 3.97 -2.93 -0.79
CA LEU A 9 4.73 -2.28 0.27
C LEU A 9 5.01 -3.28 1.41
N ILE A 10 6.28 -3.48 1.76
CA ILE A 10 6.66 -4.29 2.92
C ILE A 10 7.32 -3.38 3.95
N GLY A 11 6.75 -3.31 5.15
CA GLY A 11 7.18 -2.44 6.23
C GLY A 11 6.35 -1.18 6.32
N LEU A 12 5.37 -1.20 7.23
CA LEU A 12 4.64 0.00 7.66
C LEU A 12 5.38 0.62 8.85
N ALA A 13 6.49 1.31 8.57
CA ALA A 13 7.01 2.28 9.55
C ALA A 13 6.05 3.47 9.67
N VAL A 14 6.41 4.48 10.47
CA VAL A 14 5.57 5.67 10.74
C VAL A 14 5.12 6.38 9.45
N MET A 15 5.94 6.35 8.39
CA MET A 15 5.64 6.96 7.08
C MET A 15 4.82 6.07 6.13
N GLY A 16 4.74 4.76 6.38
CA GLY A 16 4.16 3.81 5.42
C GLY A 16 2.66 4.02 5.20
N GLN A 17 1.93 4.41 6.24
CA GLN A 17 0.49 4.68 6.15
C GLN A 17 0.19 5.90 5.28
N ASN A 18 0.96 6.98 5.43
CA ASN A 18 0.79 8.20 4.64
C ASN A 18 1.05 7.96 3.15
N LEU A 19 2.02 7.09 2.83
CA LEU A 19 2.30 6.71 1.45
C LEU A 19 1.16 5.89 0.83
N ILE A 20 0.59 4.94 1.57
CA ILE A 20 -0.55 4.14 1.10
C ILE A 20 -1.78 5.03 0.88
N LEU A 21 -2.06 5.96 1.81
CA LEU A 21 -3.17 6.91 1.66
C LEU A 21 -2.97 7.78 0.41
N ASN A 22 -1.77 8.32 0.22
CA ASN A 22 -1.43 9.08 -0.98
C ASN A 22 -1.63 8.25 -2.26
N MET A 23 -1.17 7.00 -2.29
CA MET A 23 -1.33 6.13 -3.45
C MET A 23 -2.78 5.75 -3.72
N ASN A 24 -3.57 5.54 -2.66
CA ASN A 24 -5.01 5.32 -2.76
C ASN A 24 -5.74 6.54 -3.35
N ASP A 25 -5.35 7.76 -2.96
CA ASP A 25 -5.91 9.01 -3.50
C ASP A 25 -5.58 9.20 -5.00
N HIS A 26 -4.45 8.65 -5.46
CA HIS A 26 -4.07 8.62 -6.88
C HIS A 26 -4.66 7.42 -7.64
N GLY A 27 -5.48 6.59 -7.00
CA GLY A 27 -6.19 5.47 -7.63
C GLY A 27 -5.39 4.18 -7.76
N TYR A 28 -4.24 4.06 -7.08
CA TYR A 28 -3.45 2.83 -7.07
C TYR A 28 -3.93 1.86 -5.98
N LYS A 29 -4.00 0.58 -6.30
CA LYS A 29 -4.24 -0.49 -5.31
C LYS A 29 -2.92 -0.92 -4.70
N VAL A 30 -2.73 -0.62 -3.42
CA VAL A 30 -1.50 -0.98 -2.69
C VAL A 30 -1.75 -2.19 -1.78
N ALA A 31 -0.99 -3.26 -1.97
CA ALA A 31 -0.89 -4.36 -1.03
C ALA A 31 0.20 -4.03 -0.01
N ALA A 32 -0.12 -3.97 1.28
CA ALA A 32 0.85 -3.70 2.32
C ALA A 32 0.98 -4.88 3.29
N TYR A 33 2.21 -5.22 3.67
CA TYR A 33 2.52 -6.25 4.65
C TYR A 33 3.47 -5.71 5.72
N ASN A 34 3.15 -5.97 6.99
CA ASN A 34 3.99 -5.65 8.13
C ASN A 34 4.11 -6.89 9.02
N ARG A 35 5.26 -7.06 9.68
CA ARG A 35 5.46 -8.12 10.67
C ARG A 35 4.80 -7.78 12.01
#